data_AF-A0A7W1W0U3-F1
#
_entry.id   AF-A0A7W1W0U3-F1
#
_cell.length_a   1.000
_cell.length_b   1.000
_cell.length_c   1.000
_cell.angle_alpha   90.00
_cell.angle_beta   90.00
_cell.angle_gamma   90.00
#
_symmetry.space_group_name_H-M   'P 1'
#
loop_
_entity.id
_entity.type
_entity.pdbx_description
1 polymer ?
#
loop_
_entity_poly.entity_id
_entity_poly.type
_entity_poly.pdbx_seq_one_letter_code
_entity_poly.pdbx_strand_id
1 'polypeptide(L)' 'PSIEVAKKIAEALEVGLDFLAGNSKQAALDKQTLRLIHDIEELEPAVKDKLFFLANAIIRDAKTTKAYNH' A
#
# COMPACT_ATOMS: atom_id res chain seq x y z
N PRO A 1 -9.35 7.16 23.34
CA PRO A 1 -9.12 8.26 22.37
C PRO A 1 -10.44 8.66 21.69
N SER A 2 -10.68 9.96 21.44
CA SER A 2 -11.81 10.38 20.59
C SER A 2 -11.51 10.08 19.12
N ILE A 3 -12.55 9.98 18.27
CA ILE A 3 -12.40 9.77 16.81
C ILE A 3 -11.52 10.87 16.19
N GLU A 4 -11.68 12.12 16.64
CA GLU A 4 -10.87 13.27 16.24
C GLU A 4 -9.37 13.06 16.54
N VAL A 5 -9.05 12.53 17.72
CA VAL A 5 -7.66 12.25 18.12
C VAL A 5 -7.11 11.06 17.35
N ALA A 6 -7.90 10.01 17.14
CA ALA A 6 -7.52 8.88 16.30
C ALA A 6 -7.24 9.33 14.86
N LYS A 7 -8.06 10.23 14.30
CA LYS A 7 -7.87 10.79 12.96
C LYS A 7 -6.56 11.56 12.86
N LYS A 8 -6.27 12.45 13.81
CA LYS A 8 -5.01 13.19 13.84
C LYS A 8 -3.78 12.29 13.99
N ILE A 9 -3.88 11.22 14.78
CA ILE A 9 -2.81 10.22 14.90
C ILE A 9 -2.64 9.45 13.59
N ALA A 10 -3.74 9.04 12.95
CA ALA A 10 -3.72 8.33 11.68
C ALA A 10 -3.10 9.20 10.58
N GLU A 11 -3.48 10.48 10.51
CA GLU A 11 -2.88 11.48 9.62
C GLU A 11 -1.39 11.70 9.92
N ALA A 12 -1.00 11.86 11.18
CA ALA A 12 0.41 12.07 11.57
C ALA A 12 1.30 10.83 11.33
N LEU A 13 0.71 9.64 11.37
CA LEU A 13 1.37 8.37 11.08
C LEU A 13 1.22 7.95 9.62
N GLU A 14 0.45 8.70 8.81
CA GLU A 14 0.12 8.43 7.40
C GLU A 14 -0.54 7.07 7.17
N VAL A 15 -1.35 6.60 8.12
CA VAL A 15 -2.03 5.29 8.09
C VAL A 15 -3.55 5.46 8.10
N GLY A 16 -4.28 4.41 7.70
CA GLY A 16 -5.74 4.38 7.82
C GLY A 16 -6.22 4.36 9.28
N LEU A 17 -7.42 4.85 9.55
CA LEU A 17 -8.03 4.79 10.89
C LEU A 17 -8.27 3.35 11.38
N ASP A 18 -8.52 2.44 10.45
CA ASP A 18 -8.65 0.99 10.66
C ASP A 18 -7.36 0.33 11.16
N PHE A 19 -6.20 0.88 10.80
CA PHE A 19 -4.90 0.49 11.35
C PHE A 19 -4.80 0.77 12.84
N LEU A 20 -5.23 1.96 13.29
CA LEU A 20 -5.25 2.30 14.72
C LEU A 20 -6.26 1.47 15.52
N ALA A 21 -7.32 1.01 14.85
CA ALA A 21 -8.33 0.13 15.46
C ALA A 21 -7.86 -1.33 15.59
N GLY A 22 -6.63 -1.66 15.14
CA GLY A 22 -6.08 -3.02 15.21
C GLY A 22 -6.78 -4.02 14.28
N ASN A 23 -7.59 -3.53 13.35
CA ASN A 23 -8.41 -4.35 12.46
C ASN A 23 -7.72 -4.70 11.13
N SER A 24 -6.57 -4.09 10.83
CA SER A 24 -5.75 -4.46 9.67
C SER A 24 -4.81 -5.62 10.02
N LYS A 25 -5.17 -6.85 9.61
CA LYS A 25 -4.24 -8.00 9.66
C LYS A 25 -3.06 -7.84 8.69
N GLN A 26 -3.19 -7.00 7.67
CA GLN A 26 -2.09 -6.56 6.83
C GLN A 26 -1.31 -5.46 7.56
N ALA A 27 0.00 -5.70 7.70
CA ALA A 27 0.96 -4.85 8.39
C ALA A 27 0.82 -3.37 8.03
N ALA A 28 1.19 -2.50 8.98
CA ALA A 28 1.52 -1.12 8.70
C ALA A 28 2.36 -1.07 7.42
N LEU A 29 1.84 -0.51 6.34
CA LEU A 29 2.69 -0.21 5.19
C LEU A 29 3.71 0.82 5.67
N ASP A 30 4.99 0.57 5.40
CA ASP A 30 6.00 1.57 5.73
C ASP A 30 5.76 2.86 4.92
N LYS A 31 6.27 3.98 5.42
CA LYS A 31 6.07 5.31 4.81
C LYS A 31 6.51 5.36 3.34
N GLN A 32 7.52 4.59 2.98
CA GLN A 32 8.04 4.59 1.62
C GLN A 32 7.07 3.90 0.67
N THR A 33 6.47 2.80 1.11
CA THR A 33 5.40 2.09 0.37
C THR A 33 4.15 2.96 0.22
N LEU A 34 3.74 3.67 1.27
CA LEU A 34 2.59 4.59 1.22
C LEU A 34 2.83 5.74 0.25
N ARG A 35 4.01 6.38 0.32
CA ARG A 35 4.40 7.44 -0.61
C ARG A 35 4.39 6.97 -2.06
N LEU A 36 4.91 5.77 -2.31
CA LEU A 36 4.86 5.19 -3.66
C LEU A 36 3.41 5.04 -4.15
N ILE A 37 2.49 4.57 -3.30
CA ILE A 37 1.06 4.47 -3.67
C ILE A 37 0.50 5.85 -4.02
N HIS A 38 0.75 6.87 -3.19
CA HIS A 38 0.31 8.24 -3.46
C HIS A 38 0.88 8.80 -4.76
N ASP A 39 2.19 8.66 -4.99
CA ASP A 39 2.85 9.14 -6.20
C ASP A 39 2.29 8.46 -7.46
N ILE A 40 1.89 7.18 -7.38
CA ILE A 40 1.25 6.45 -8.48
C ILE A 40 -0.16 6.95 -8.77
N GLU A 41 -0.92 7.32 -7.73
CA GLU A 41 -2.29 7.82 -7.90
C GLU A 41 -2.34 9.15 -8.66
N GLU A 42 -1.34 9.99 -8.49
CA GLU A 42 -1.19 11.30 -9.16
C GLU A 42 -0.63 11.21 -10.59
N LEU A 43 -0.29 10.01 -11.09
CA LEU A 43 0.21 9.84 -12.46
C LEU A 43 -0.91 9.98 -13.49
N GLU A 44 -0.53 10.51 -14.66
CA GLU A 44 -1.37 10.48 -15.85
C GLU A 44 -1.85 9.05 -16.14
N PRO A 45 -3.14 8.85 -16.51
CA PRO A 45 -3.75 7.50 -16.60
C PRO A 45 -2.95 6.50 -17.44
N ALA A 46 -2.47 6.94 -18.60
CA ALA A 46 -1.70 6.09 -19.52
C ALA A 46 -0.34 5.65 -18.95
N VAL A 47 0.25 6.42 -18.04
CA VAL A 47 1.51 6.09 -17.36
C VAL A 47 1.23 5.17 -16.18
N LYS A 48 0.18 5.47 -15.41
CA LYS A 48 -0.30 4.66 -14.30
C LYS A 48 -0.62 3.22 -14.73
N ASP A 49 -1.33 3.06 -15.84
CA ASP A 49 -1.68 1.75 -16.39
C ASP A 49 -0.45 0.91 -16.75
N LYS A 50 0.58 1.51 -17.34
CA LYS A 50 1.85 0.84 -17.66
C LYS A 50 2.57 0.38 -16.40
N LEU A 51 2.57 1.22 -15.36
CA LEU A 51 3.21 0.89 -14.10
C LEU A 51 2.48 -0.25 -13.38
N PHE A 52 1.14 -0.24 -13.38
CA PHE A 52 0.36 -1.36 -12.86
C PHE A 52 0.59 -2.65 -13.63
N PHE A 53 0.68 -2.58 -14.97
CA PHE A 53 1.03 -3.75 -15.77
C PHE A 53 2.37 -4.35 -15.34
N LEU A 54 3.41 -3.51 -15.19
CA LEU A 54 4.73 -3.94 -14.75
C LEU A 54 4.71 -4.52 -13.32
N ALA A 55 4.09 -3.82 -12.37
CA ALA A 55 3.98 -4.27 -10.99
C ALA A 55 3.29 -5.64 -10.90
N ASN A 56 2.18 -5.82 -11.62
CA ASN A 56 1.46 -7.08 -11.69
C ASN A 56 2.30 -8.20 -12.29
N ALA A 57 3.08 -7.91 -13.35
CA ALA A 57 3.96 -8.90 -13.97
C ALA A 57 5.05 -9.38 -12.98
N ILE A 58 5.70 -8.45 -12.27
CA ILE A 58 6.74 -8.75 -11.27
C ILE A 58 6.16 -9.54 -10.10
N ILE A 59 5.01 -9.12 -9.55
CA ILE A 59 4.36 -9.81 -8.43
C ILE A 59 3.96 -11.24 -8.84
N ARG A 60 3.42 -11.41 -10.06
CA ARG A 60 3.07 -12.72 -10.59
C ARG A 60 4.30 -13.61 -10.68
N ASP A 61 5.38 -13.12 -11.28
CA ASP A 61 6.62 -13.86 -11.44
C ASP A 61 7.24 -14.29 -10.10
N ALA A 62 7.26 -13.38 -9.12
CA ALA A 62 7.75 -13.67 -7.78
C ALA A 62 6.91 -14.74 -7.07
N LYS A 63 5.59 -14.78 -7.29
CA LYS A 63 4.70 -15.81 -6.75
C LYS A 63 4.89 -17.15 -7.45
N THR A 64 5.06 -17.15 -8.77
CA THR A 64 5.26 -18.38 -9.55
C THR A 64 6.63 -18.99 -9.31
N THR A 65 7.70 -18.20 -9.22
CA THR A 65 9.05 -18.67 -8.90
C THR A 65 9.10 -19.37 -7.54
N LYS A 66 8.34 -18.89 -6.55
CA LYS A 66 8.20 -19.58 -5.24
C LYS A 66 7.47 -20.92 -5.32
N ALA A 67 6.64 -21.14 -6.34
CA ALA A 67 5.91 -22.38 -6.53
C ALA A 67 6.75 -23.48 -7.22
N TYR A 68 7.82 -23.13 -7.95
CA TYR A 68 8.70 -24.07 -8.65
C TYR A 68 9.99 -24.41 -7.89
N ASN A 69 10.26 -23.75 -6.76
CA ASN A 69 11.40 -24.03 -5.88
C ASN A 69 11.05 -25.00 -4.73
N HIS A 70 9.96 -25.75 -4.86
CA HIS A 70 9.51 -26.80 -3.93
C HIS A 70 9.38 -28.14 -4.66
#